data_AF-A0A3P7P1G8-F1
#
_entry.id   AF-A0A3P7P1G8-F1
#
_cell.length_a   1.000
_cell.length_b   1.000
_cell.length_c   1.000
_cell.angle_alpha   90.00
_cell.angle_beta   90.00
_cell.angle_gamma   90.00
#
_symmetry.space_group_name_H-M   'P 1'
#
loop_
_entity.id
_entity.type
_entity.pdbx_description
1 polymer ?
#
loop_
_entity_poly.entity_id
_entity_poly.type
_entity_poly.pdbx_seq_one_letter_code
_entity_poly.pdbx_strand_id
1 'polypeptide(L)'
;MNSIFDKIEEFFTTLLIGMIEQNLTGLLTDVNSKVGSIAGEVGTTPQSWNSSIFTMIENLSDTVVVPIAGMVMTAILCYELISMVLEKNNMHEIDTWMFYKWIMKAVIAVYFVTNTFDIVMAIFDIAQHMVDASASSINTTASVDIDSSVSAMIDGLSGKSVAELAGIALETGVVRLTMSAISIVITVILYGRMIEIYLACSVAAIPLSTMANKEWSQVGTNYIRSLAALGLQGFFIMVAVGIYAVLVNSITVTDNIHLSVLSIMTYTVILCFALVKTSSLAKSVMNAH
;
A
#
# COMPACT_ATOMS: atom_id res chain seq x y z
N MET A 1 39.21 -17.01 -46.18
CA MET A 1 37.84 -17.44 -45.82
C MET A 1 37.58 -17.28 -44.32
N ASN A 2 38.53 -17.67 -43.45
CA ASN A 2 38.42 -17.48 -41.98
C ASN A 2 38.23 -16.01 -41.55
N SER A 3 38.97 -15.06 -42.15
CA SER A 3 38.84 -13.63 -41.81
C SER A 3 37.45 -13.00 -42.00
N ILE A 4 36.57 -13.57 -42.84
CA ILE A 4 35.20 -13.05 -43.02
C ILE A 4 34.28 -13.63 -41.94
N PHE A 5 34.40 -14.93 -41.63
CA PHE A 5 33.64 -15.56 -40.56
C PHE A 5 34.01 -14.99 -39.19
N ASP A 6 35.30 -14.75 -38.92
CA ASP A 6 35.78 -14.15 -37.68
C ASP A 6 35.20 -12.72 -37.49
N LYS A 7 35.17 -11.91 -38.56
CA LYS A 7 34.58 -10.56 -38.54
C LYS A 7 33.07 -10.58 -38.37
N ILE A 8 32.38 -11.57 -38.92
CA ILE A 8 30.93 -11.74 -38.74
C ILE A 8 30.64 -12.17 -37.29
N GLU A 9 31.44 -13.07 -36.73
CA GLU A 9 31.31 -13.52 -35.34
C GLU A 9 31.56 -12.38 -34.36
N GLU A 10 32.59 -11.57 -34.58
CA GLU A 10 32.88 -10.36 -33.80
C GLU A 10 31.73 -9.35 -33.90
N PHE A 11 31.20 -9.11 -35.11
CA PHE A 11 30.05 -8.22 -35.32
C PHE A 11 28.81 -8.66 -34.54
N PHE A 12 28.44 -9.94 -34.61
CA PHE A 12 27.27 -10.45 -33.86
C PHE A 12 27.52 -10.45 -32.35
N THR A 13 28.75 -10.74 -31.90
CA THR A 13 29.12 -10.68 -30.48
C THR A 13 28.94 -9.27 -29.93
N THR A 14 29.50 -8.25 -30.60
CA THR A 14 29.35 -6.85 -30.19
C THR A 14 27.89 -6.39 -30.21
N LEU A 15 27.13 -6.78 -31.25
CA LEU A 15 25.72 -6.42 -31.37
C LEU A 15 24.88 -7.02 -30.24
N LEU A 16 25.09 -8.31 -29.93
CA LEU A 16 24.33 -9.00 -28.90
C LEU A 16 24.68 -8.50 -27.49
N ILE A 17 25.96 -8.26 -27.20
CA ILE A 17 26.38 -7.67 -25.92
C ILE A 17 25.74 -6.28 -25.75
N GLY A 18 25.77 -5.43 -26.79
CA GLY A 18 25.12 -4.11 -26.73
C GLY A 18 23.61 -4.19 -26.53
N MET A 19 22.93 -5.19 -27.11
CA MET A 19 21.51 -5.42 -26.89
C MET A 19 21.21 -5.89 -25.46
N ILE A 20 22.04 -6.78 -24.91
CA ILE A 20 21.93 -7.26 -23.53
C ILE A 20 22.16 -6.09 -22.56
N GLU A 21 23.21 -5.29 -22.76
CA GLU A 21 23.51 -4.10 -21.99
C GLU A 21 22.33 -3.12 -21.94
N GLN A 22 21.75 -2.80 -23.09
CA GLN A 22 20.57 -1.93 -23.15
C GLN A 22 19.36 -2.52 -22.41
N ASN A 23 19.13 -3.82 -22.54
CA ASN A 23 18.02 -4.47 -21.85
C ASN A 23 18.24 -4.52 -20.34
N LEU A 24 19.44 -4.85 -19.86
CA LEU A 24 19.79 -4.88 -18.44
C LEU A 24 19.73 -3.48 -17.81
N THR A 25 20.27 -2.48 -18.51
CA THR A 25 20.19 -1.06 -18.07
C THR A 25 18.73 -0.62 -17.96
N GLY A 26 17.92 -0.93 -18.97
CA GLY A 26 16.48 -0.64 -18.95
C GLY A 26 15.77 -1.34 -17.79
N LEU A 27 16.06 -2.62 -17.56
CA LEU A 27 15.48 -3.40 -16.46
C LEU A 27 15.82 -2.81 -15.09
N LEU A 28 17.09 -2.53 -14.80
CA LEU A 28 17.49 -1.98 -13.50
C LEU A 28 16.98 -0.54 -13.32
N THR A 29 16.89 0.24 -14.40
CA THR A 29 16.25 1.57 -14.38
C THR A 29 14.77 1.46 -14.02
N ASP A 30 14.04 0.53 -14.66
CA ASP A 30 12.63 0.29 -14.37
C ASP A 30 12.43 -0.16 -12.92
N VAL A 31 13.31 -1.02 -12.39
CA VAL A 31 13.29 -1.44 -10.98
C VAL A 31 13.46 -0.25 -10.04
N ASN A 32 14.50 0.56 -10.22
CA ASN A 32 14.77 1.74 -9.38
C ASN A 32 13.61 2.76 -9.46
N SER A 33 13.12 3.01 -10.67
CA SER A 33 11.96 3.89 -10.91
C SER A 33 10.70 3.37 -10.24
N LYS A 34 10.45 2.05 -10.29
CA LYS A 34 9.29 1.42 -9.64
C LYS A 34 9.38 1.54 -8.13
N VAL A 35 10.51 1.22 -7.53
CA VAL A 35 10.72 1.37 -6.08
C VAL A 35 10.47 2.82 -5.64
N GLY A 36 11.03 3.80 -6.35
CA GLY A 36 10.81 5.21 -6.08
C GLY A 36 9.35 5.63 -6.25
N SER A 37 8.69 5.18 -7.33
CA SER A 37 7.28 5.50 -7.59
C SER A 37 6.33 4.91 -6.54
N ILE A 38 6.57 3.67 -6.09
CA ILE A 38 5.75 3.04 -5.05
C ILE A 38 5.93 3.80 -3.73
N ALA A 39 7.17 4.14 -3.38
CA ALA A 39 7.46 4.92 -2.17
C ALA A 39 6.79 6.30 -2.20
N GLY A 40 6.83 6.98 -3.35
CA GLY A 40 6.17 8.28 -3.55
C GLY A 40 4.65 8.17 -3.42
N GLU A 41 4.02 7.27 -4.17
CA GLU A 41 2.56 7.10 -4.20
C GLU A 41 1.99 6.65 -2.84
N VAL A 42 2.62 5.69 -2.17
CA VAL A 42 2.19 5.21 -0.85
C VAL A 42 2.40 6.27 0.23
N GLY A 43 3.38 7.14 0.03
CA GLY A 43 3.69 8.31 0.86
C GLY A 43 2.70 9.48 0.70
N THR A 44 1.71 9.41 -0.19
CA THR A 44 0.75 10.50 -0.34
C THR A 44 -0.46 10.36 0.58
N THR A 45 -0.85 11.46 1.23
CA THR A 45 -2.10 11.51 1.98
C THR A 45 -3.31 11.47 1.04
N PRO A 46 -4.48 10.98 1.49
CA PRO A 46 -5.71 11.01 0.69
C PRO A 46 -6.08 12.40 0.17
N GLN A 47 -5.79 13.46 0.92
CA GLN A 47 -6.03 14.83 0.47
C GLN A 47 -5.06 15.25 -0.66
N SER A 48 -3.79 14.85 -0.55
CA SER A 48 -2.74 15.23 -1.51
C SER A 48 -2.81 14.41 -2.80
N TRP A 49 -3.33 13.18 -2.73
CA TRP A 49 -3.43 12.28 -3.88
C TRP A 49 -4.41 12.80 -4.94
N ASN A 50 -5.60 13.23 -4.53
CA ASN A 50 -6.55 13.91 -5.41
C ASN A 50 -7.53 14.79 -4.62
N SER A 51 -7.33 16.10 -4.69
CA SER A 51 -8.16 17.07 -3.97
C SER A 51 -9.63 17.06 -4.40
N SER A 52 -9.91 16.82 -5.69
CA SER A 52 -11.29 16.81 -6.20
C SER A 52 -12.08 15.61 -5.69
N ILE A 53 -11.46 14.42 -5.69
CA ILE A 53 -12.07 13.20 -5.14
C ILE A 53 -12.24 13.35 -3.63
N PHE A 54 -11.23 13.86 -2.94
CA PHE A 54 -11.29 14.10 -1.49
C PHE A 54 -12.47 14.99 -1.11
N THR A 55 -12.58 16.18 -1.74
CA THR A 55 -13.68 17.11 -1.48
C THR A 55 -15.04 16.51 -1.86
N MET A 56 -15.12 15.70 -2.92
CA MET A 56 -16.36 14.98 -3.25
C MET A 56 -16.77 14.02 -2.12
N ILE A 57 -15.83 13.25 -1.57
CA ILE A 57 -16.09 12.27 -0.51
C ILE A 57 -16.45 12.95 0.81
N GLU A 58 -15.76 14.03 1.17
CA GLU A 58 -16.07 14.86 2.34
C GLU A 58 -17.50 15.41 2.25
N ASN A 59 -17.84 16.07 1.14
CA ASN A 59 -19.20 16.59 0.92
C ASN A 59 -20.28 15.50 0.99
N LEU A 60 -19.99 14.31 0.45
CA LEU A 60 -20.91 13.18 0.49
C LEU A 60 -21.09 12.68 1.93
N SER A 61 -20.00 12.54 2.69
CA SER A 61 -20.04 12.18 4.10
C SER A 61 -20.89 13.17 4.88
N ASP A 62 -20.62 14.46 4.76
CA ASP A 62 -21.27 15.51 5.56
C ASP A 62 -22.75 15.73 5.19
N THR A 63 -23.07 15.66 3.90
CA THR A 63 -24.44 15.96 3.42
C THR A 63 -25.36 14.75 3.52
N VAL A 64 -24.83 13.53 3.36
CA VAL A 64 -25.65 12.32 3.26
C VAL A 64 -25.45 11.40 4.46
N VAL A 65 -24.20 11.09 4.81
CA VAL A 65 -23.90 10.02 5.78
C VAL A 65 -24.01 10.51 7.22
N VAL A 66 -23.56 11.72 7.53
CA VAL A 66 -23.67 12.33 8.87
C VAL A 66 -25.14 12.45 9.32
N PRO A 67 -26.10 12.93 8.50
CA PRO A 67 -27.52 12.90 8.88
C PRO A 67 -28.05 11.49 9.16
N ILE A 68 -27.66 10.50 8.36
CA ILE A 68 -28.05 9.09 8.57
C ILE A 68 -27.47 8.56 9.89
N ALA A 69 -26.19 8.83 10.15
CA ALA A 69 -25.52 8.52 11.40
C ALA A 69 -26.20 9.19 12.60
N GLY A 70 -26.68 10.42 12.45
CA GLY A 70 -27.49 11.12 13.46
C GLY A 70 -28.79 10.40 13.80
N MET A 71 -29.49 9.85 12.81
CA MET A 71 -30.70 9.03 13.04
C MET A 71 -30.37 7.73 13.78
N VAL A 72 -29.29 7.03 13.36
CA VAL A 72 -28.82 5.81 14.03
C VAL A 72 -28.42 6.09 15.48
N MET A 73 -27.63 7.15 15.70
CA MET A 73 -27.23 7.61 17.03
C MET A 73 -28.44 7.87 17.92
N THR A 74 -29.45 8.58 17.41
CA THR A 74 -30.67 8.91 18.17
C THR A 74 -31.40 7.64 18.58
N ALA A 75 -31.53 6.66 17.69
CA ALA A 75 -32.16 5.37 18.01
C ALA A 75 -31.40 4.63 19.12
N ILE A 76 -30.05 4.61 19.05
CA ILE A 76 -29.20 3.97 20.06
C ILE A 76 -29.30 4.67 21.42
N LEU A 77 -29.28 6.00 21.45
CA LEU A 77 -29.40 6.79 22.69
C LEU A 77 -30.77 6.63 23.34
N CYS A 78 -31.85 6.59 22.54
CA CYS A 78 -33.21 6.30 23.01
C CYS A 78 -33.31 4.89 23.61
N TYR A 79 -32.73 3.90 22.95
CA TYR A 79 -32.68 2.53 23.48
C TYR A 79 -31.95 2.46 24.82
N GLU A 80 -30.77 3.09 24.92
CA GLU A 80 -30.01 3.16 26.17
C GLU A 80 -30.82 3.83 27.29
N LEU A 81 -31.52 4.93 26.99
CA LEU A 81 -32.37 5.61 27.96
C LEU A 81 -33.51 4.73 28.48
N ILE A 82 -34.19 4.02 27.58
CA ILE A 82 -35.29 3.12 27.95
C ILE A 82 -34.77 1.97 28.82
N SER A 83 -33.68 1.32 28.40
CA SER A 83 -33.07 0.20 29.13
C SER A 83 -32.67 0.61 30.55
N MET A 84 -32.02 1.78 30.68
CA MET A 84 -31.64 2.36 31.96
C MET A 84 -32.82 2.61 32.91
N VAL A 85 -33.95 3.11 32.39
CA VAL A 85 -35.16 3.37 33.18
C VAL A 85 -35.83 2.05 33.60
N LEU A 86 -35.82 1.03 32.72
CA LEU A 86 -36.42 -0.28 32.99
C LEU A 86 -35.60 -1.14 33.96
N GLU A 87 -34.27 -1.07 33.94
CA GLU A 87 -33.41 -1.83 34.87
C GLU A 87 -33.54 -1.34 36.33
N LYS A 88 -33.81 -0.05 36.55
CA LYS A 88 -33.98 0.55 37.90
C LYS A 88 -35.43 0.55 38.39
N ASN A 89 -36.22 -0.45 38.03
CA ASN A 89 -37.65 -0.58 38.36
C ASN A 89 -37.96 -0.86 39.85
N ASN A 90 -37.38 -0.08 40.76
CA ASN A 90 -37.82 0.01 42.15
C ASN A 90 -38.31 1.42 42.55
N MET A 91 -38.30 2.41 41.65
CA MET A 91 -38.89 3.78 41.80
C MET A 91 -38.65 4.53 43.12
N HIS A 92 -37.78 4.04 44.02
CA HIS A 92 -37.55 4.59 45.35
C HIS A 92 -36.24 5.38 45.42
N GLU A 93 -35.29 5.10 44.53
CA GLU A 93 -34.00 5.80 44.44
C GLU A 93 -33.57 5.98 42.97
N ILE A 94 -34.27 6.86 42.26
CA ILE A 94 -33.78 7.36 40.96
C ILE A 94 -32.58 8.27 41.25
N ASP A 95 -31.38 7.73 41.07
CA ASP A 95 -30.14 8.48 41.19
C ASP A 95 -29.99 9.44 39.99
N THR A 96 -30.20 10.74 40.24
CA THR A 96 -30.07 11.84 39.25
C THR A 96 -28.73 11.80 38.51
N TRP A 97 -27.68 11.25 39.13
CA TRP A 97 -26.37 11.05 38.53
C TRP A 97 -26.39 10.20 37.26
N MET A 98 -27.35 9.28 37.13
CA MET A 98 -27.51 8.41 35.97
C MET A 98 -27.87 9.18 34.70
N PHE A 99 -28.80 10.14 34.81
CA PHE A 99 -29.18 11.01 33.69
C PHE A 99 -28.04 11.93 33.27
N TYR A 100 -27.25 12.42 34.24
CA TYR A 100 -26.06 13.21 33.93
C TYR A 100 -25.04 12.44 33.09
N LYS A 101 -24.76 11.18 33.46
CA LYS A 101 -23.88 10.29 32.68
C LYS A 101 -24.39 10.06 31.26
N TRP A 102 -25.70 9.89 31.09
CA TRP A 102 -26.30 9.70 29.77
C TRP A 102 -26.22 10.97 28.92
N ILE A 103 -26.48 12.15 29.49
CA ILE A 103 -26.31 13.43 28.78
C ILE A 103 -24.86 13.58 28.32
N MET A 104 -23.88 13.28 29.17
CA MET A 104 -22.47 13.31 28.79
C MET A 104 -22.15 12.35 27.63
N LYS A 105 -22.70 11.12 27.65
CA LYS A 105 -22.56 10.17 26.54
C LYS A 105 -23.20 10.70 25.25
N ALA A 106 -24.38 11.31 25.33
CA ALA A 106 -25.06 11.89 24.18
C ALA A 106 -24.24 13.03 23.57
N VAL A 107 -23.66 13.92 24.39
CA VAL A 107 -22.76 14.99 23.93
C VAL A 107 -21.52 14.41 23.22
N ILE A 108 -20.89 13.38 23.79
CA ILE A 108 -19.74 12.70 23.17
C ILE A 108 -20.14 12.02 21.85
N ALA A 109 -21.31 11.38 21.79
CA ALA A 109 -21.81 10.74 20.58
C ALA A 109 -22.03 11.75 19.44
N VAL A 110 -22.64 12.90 19.75
CA VAL A 110 -22.82 14.00 18.81
C VAL A 110 -21.46 14.50 18.33
N TYR A 111 -20.51 14.71 19.24
CA TYR A 111 -19.16 15.16 18.89
C TYR A 111 -18.47 14.20 17.89
N PHE A 112 -18.55 12.88 18.10
CA PHE A 112 -17.97 11.90 17.18
C PHE A 112 -18.61 11.90 15.80
N VAL A 113 -19.94 12.01 15.71
CA VAL A 113 -20.64 12.02 14.42
C VAL A 113 -20.42 13.33 13.67
N THR A 114 -20.43 14.48 14.36
CA THR A 114 -20.19 15.78 13.72
C THR A 114 -18.77 15.95 13.22
N ASN A 115 -17.77 15.43 13.94
CA ASN A 115 -16.35 15.55 13.57
C ASN A 115 -15.79 14.24 13.00
N THR A 116 -16.64 13.41 12.37
CA THR A 116 -16.21 12.10 11.86
C THR A 116 -15.05 12.24 10.88
N PHE A 117 -15.17 13.12 9.89
CA PHE A 117 -14.17 13.23 8.83
C PHE A 117 -12.79 13.62 9.40
N ASP A 118 -12.76 14.59 10.31
CA ASP A 118 -11.53 15.01 11.03
C ASP A 118 -10.90 13.86 11.82
N ILE A 119 -11.71 13.06 12.53
CA ILE A 119 -11.22 11.91 13.31
C ILE A 119 -10.59 10.87 12.38
N VAL A 120 -11.24 10.57 11.27
CA VAL A 120 -10.74 9.60 10.29
C VAL A 120 -9.44 10.09 9.68
N MET A 121 -9.36 11.37 9.31
CA MET A 121 -8.13 11.95 8.77
C MET A 121 -6.99 11.94 9.78
N ALA A 122 -7.26 12.25 11.05
CA ALA A 122 -6.24 12.17 12.10
C ALA A 122 -5.66 10.75 12.27
N ILE A 123 -6.46 9.70 12.09
CA ILE A 123 -5.97 8.31 12.09
C ILE A 123 -5.02 8.07 10.90
N PHE A 124 -5.38 8.58 9.72
CA PHE A 124 -4.53 8.47 8.54
C PHE A 124 -3.24 9.27 8.65
N ASP A 125 -3.26 10.45 9.27
CA ASP A 125 -2.04 11.25 9.51
C ASP A 125 -1.04 10.51 10.40
N ILE A 126 -1.51 9.84 11.46
CA ILE A 126 -0.65 9.00 12.31
C ILE A 126 -0.05 7.86 11.50
N ALA A 127 -0.86 7.20 10.67
CA ALA A 127 -0.37 6.13 9.81
C ALA A 127 0.62 6.66 8.76
N GLN A 128 0.41 7.87 8.25
CA GLN A 128 1.27 8.50 7.26
C GLN A 128 2.66 8.79 7.83
N HIS A 129 2.75 9.29 9.07
CA HIS A 129 4.03 9.47 9.74
C HIS A 129 4.85 8.17 9.82
N MET A 130 4.21 7.01 10.00
CA MET A 130 4.89 5.72 9.99
C MET A 130 5.40 5.35 8.58
N VAL A 131 4.62 5.63 7.54
CA VAL A 131 5.00 5.39 6.15
C VAL A 131 6.18 6.27 5.76
N ASP A 132 6.15 7.56 6.07
CA ASP A 132 7.19 8.52 5.72
C ASP A 132 8.52 8.20 6.43
N ALA A 133 8.45 7.84 7.72
CA ALA A 133 9.62 7.37 8.46
C ALA A 133 10.24 6.13 7.81
N SER A 134 9.42 5.22 7.29
CA SER A 134 9.87 4.01 6.60
C SER A 134 10.44 4.31 5.21
N ALA A 135 9.88 5.27 4.47
CA ALA A 135 10.39 5.68 3.17
C ALA A 135 11.82 6.25 3.26
N SER A 136 12.11 7.02 4.31
CA SER A 136 13.46 7.58 4.52
C SER A 136 14.55 6.51 4.70
N SER A 137 14.24 5.43 5.42
CA SER A 137 15.19 4.33 5.64
C SER A 137 15.38 3.44 4.40
N ILE A 138 14.31 3.23 3.63
CA ILE A 138 14.34 2.40 2.42
C ILE A 138 15.05 3.10 1.27
N ASN A 139 14.77 4.38 1.01
CA ASN A 139 15.40 5.13 -0.09
C ASN A 139 16.93 5.17 -0.01
N THR A 140 17.50 5.07 1.20
CA THR A 140 18.95 5.03 1.41
C THR A 140 19.59 3.70 0.96
N THR A 141 18.82 2.62 0.93
CA THR A 141 19.31 1.25 0.64
C THR A 141 18.82 0.74 -0.73
N ALA A 142 17.85 1.43 -1.35
CA ALA A 142 17.09 0.88 -2.46
C ALA A 142 17.63 1.23 -3.86
N SER A 143 18.56 2.17 -4.00
CA SER A 143 19.15 2.47 -5.31
C SER A 143 20.14 1.37 -5.70
N VAL A 144 19.78 0.56 -6.69
CA VAL A 144 20.73 -0.35 -7.34
C VAL A 144 21.72 0.50 -8.14
N ASP A 145 23.01 0.29 -7.91
CA ASP A 145 24.07 0.88 -8.74
C ASP A 145 24.07 0.21 -10.11
N ILE A 146 23.44 0.87 -11.07
CA ILE A 146 23.21 0.36 -12.42
C ILE A 146 24.54 0.16 -13.14
N ASP A 147 25.46 1.12 -13.02
CA ASP A 147 26.71 1.12 -13.79
C ASP A 147 27.61 -0.04 -13.37
N SER A 148 27.80 -0.25 -12.06
CA SER A 148 28.62 -1.35 -11.57
C SER A 148 27.97 -2.72 -11.79
N SER A 149 26.64 -2.81 -11.61
CA SER A 149 25.90 -4.07 -11.78
C SER A 149 25.84 -4.52 -13.24
N VAL A 150 25.59 -3.59 -14.17
CA VAL A 150 25.57 -3.89 -15.60
C VAL A 150 26.98 -4.23 -16.09
N SER A 151 28.00 -3.49 -15.66
CA SER A 151 29.39 -3.78 -16.02
C SER A 151 29.80 -5.18 -15.55
N ALA A 152 29.50 -5.55 -14.29
CA ALA A 152 29.81 -6.89 -13.77
C ALA A 152 29.07 -8.00 -14.55
N MET A 153 27.81 -7.77 -14.93
CA MET A 153 27.06 -8.71 -15.76
C MET A 153 27.62 -8.80 -17.18
N ILE A 154 28.08 -7.70 -17.78
CA ILE A 154 28.70 -7.71 -19.12
C ILE A 154 30.06 -8.40 -19.09
N ASP A 155 30.86 -8.19 -18.06
CA ASP A 155 32.16 -8.86 -17.90
C ASP A 155 31.97 -10.39 -17.84
N GLY A 156 30.90 -10.88 -17.21
CA GLY A 156 30.50 -12.29 -17.21
C GLY A 156 30.03 -12.85 -18.57
N LEU A 157 29.79 -11.99 -19.57
CA LEU A 157 29.48 -12.39 -20.95
C LEU A 157 30.74 -12.55 -21.81
N SER A 158 31.89 -12.06 -21.34
CA SER A 158 33.14 -12.14 -22.10
C SER A 158 33.54 -13.61 -22.35
N GLY A 159 33.79 -13.94 -23.62
CA GLY A 159 34.19 -15.29 -24.03
C GLY A 159 33.03 -16.29 -24.25
N LYS A 160 31.76 -15.85 -24.18
CA LYS A 160 30.60 -16.68 -24.55
C LYS A 160 30.40 -16.78 -26.06
N SER A 161 29.83 -17.89 -26.50
CA SER A 161 29.52 -18.10 -27.93
C SER A 161 28.38 -17.18 -28.40
N VAL A 162 28.35 -16.84 -29.69
CA VAL A 162 27.26 -16.05 -30.31
C VAL A 162 25.88 -16.67 -30.05
N ALA A 163 25.79 -18.00 -30.03
CA ALA A 163 24.53 -18.70 -29.75
C ALA A 163 24.05 -18.51 -28.29
N GLU A 164 24.96 -18.54 -27.32
CA GLU A 164 24.64 -18.26 -25.91
C GLU A 164 24.21 -16.80 -25.72
N LEU A 165 24.95 -15.86 -26.32
CA LEU A 165 24.63 -14.44 -26.27
C LEU A 165 23.24 -14.16 -26.88
N ALA A 166 22.89 -14.82 -27.99
CA ALA A 166 21.57 -14.70 -28.59
C ALA A 166 20.45 -15.21 -27.67
N GLY A 167 20.70 -16.29 -26.93
CA GLY A 167 19.79 -16.80 -25.91
C GLY A 167 19.55 -15.79 -24.77
N ILE A 168 20.62 -15.20 -24.23
CA ILE A 168 20.54 -14.20 -23.16
C ILE A 168 19.85 -12.92 -23.65
N ALA A 169 20.13 -12.48 -24.87
CA ALA A 169 19.49 -11.30 -25.47
C ALA A 169 17.96 -11.49 -25.61
N LEU A 170 17.51 -12.69 -25.99
CA LEU A 170 16.09 -13.03 -26.03
C LEU A 170 15.48 -13.09 -24.61
N GLU A 171 16.16 -13.73 -23.66
CA GLU A 171 15.68 -13.84 -22.28
C GLU A 171 15.49 -12.47 -21.62
N THR A 172 16.51 -11.60 -21.71
CA THR A 172 16.46 -10.23 -21.19
C THR A 172 15.35 -9.40 -21.86
N GLY A 173 15.12 -9.60 -23.15
CA GLY A 173 14.00 -8.96 -23.88
C GLY A 173 12.62 -9.40 -23.36
N VAL A 174 12.43 -10.70 -23.13
CA VAL A 174 11.16 -11.26 -22.59
C VAL A 174 10.92 -10.78 -21.16
N VAL A 175 11.96 -10.75 -20.32
CA VAL A 175 11.84 -10.26 -18.94
C VAL A 175 11.43 -8.79 -18.93
N ARG A 176 12.02 -7.95 -19.80
CA ARG A 176 11.66 -6.54 -19.92
C ARG A 176 10.20 -6.33 -20.30
N LEU A 177 9.68 -7.12 -21.24
CA LEU A 177 8.27 -7.06 -21.60
C LEU A 177 7.36 -7.47 -20.42
N THR A 178 7.76 -8.50 -19.68
CA THR A 178 7.03 -8.97 -18.49
C THR A 178 7.03 -7.93 -17.37
N MET A 179 8.14 -7.22 -17.16
CA MET A 179 8.23 -6.12 -16.18
C MET A 179 7.25 -5.00 -16.48
N SER A 180 7.11 -4.63 -17.75
CA SER A 180 6.13 -3.61 -18.17
C SER A 180 4.70 -4.02 -17.80
N ALA A 181 4.34 -5.29 -17.99
CA ALA A 181 3.03 -5.80 -17.59
C ALA A 181 2.84 -5.76 -16.05
N ILE A 182 3.84 -6.20 -15.26
CA ILE A 182 3.75 -6.19 -13.79
C ILE A 182 3.65 -4.75 -13.26
N SER A 183 4.36 -3.80 -13.88
CA SER A 183 4.31 -2.38 -13.54
C SER A 183 2.88 -1.81 -13.59
N ILE A 184 2.07 -2.21 -14.58
CA ILE A 184 0.66 -1.82 -14.67
C ILE A 184 -0.13 -2.39 -13.49
N VAL A 185 0.09 -3.67 -13.16
CA VAL A 185 -0.60 -4.33 -12.03
C VAL A 185 -0.28 -3.65 -10.70
N ILE A 186 0.99 -3.31 -10.44
CA ILE A 186 1.39 -2.57 -9.23
C ILE A 186 0.65 -1.24 -9.14
N THR A 187 0.59 -0.48 -10.24
CA THR A 187 -0.11 0.82 -10.28
C THR A 187 -1.59 0.65 -9.94
N VAL A 188 -2.25 -0.38 -10.47
CA VAL A 188 -3.66 -0.69 -10.15
C VAL A 188 -3.83 -1.02 -8.66
N ILE A 189 -2.90 -1.77 -8.04
CA ILE A 189 -2.96 -2.09 -6.61
C ILE A 189 -2.84 -0.81 -5.76
N LEU A 190 -1.91 0.08 -6.09
CA LEU A 190 -1.70 1.33 -5.36
C LEU A 190 -2.93 2.25 -5.45
N TYR A 191 -3.50 2.41 -6.64
CA TYR A 191 -4.69 3.24 -6.82
C TYR A 191 -5.93 2.58 -6.19
N GLY A 192 -6.03 1.26 -6.28
CA GLY A 192 -7.08 0.49 -5.61
C GLY A 192 -7.08 0.71 -4.09
N ARG A 193 -5.90 0.77 -3.45
CA ARG A 193 -5.77 1.12 -2.03
C ARG A 193 -6.35 2.51 -1.72
N MET A 194 -6.04 3.53 -2.53
CA MET A 194 -6.57 4.89 -2.30
C MET A 194 -8.09 4.93 -2.40
N ILE A 195 -8.65 4.20 -3.37
CA ILE A 195 -10.10 4.05 -3.51
C ILE A 195 -10.70 3.33 -2.28
N GLU A 196 -10.08 2.28 -1.77
CA GLU A 196 -10.53 1.59 -0.55
C GLU A 196 -10.55 2.54 0.66
N ILE A 197 -9.53 3.39 0.81
CA ILE A 197 -9.47 4.42 1.86
C ILE A 197 -10.64 5.40 1.72
N TYR A 198 -10.89 5.95 0.52
CA TYR A 198 -12.00 6.89 0.31
C TYR A 198 -13.37 6.26 0.58
N LEU A 199 -13.58 5.02 0.15
CA LEU A 199 -14.82 4.28 0.41
C LEU A 199 -15.03 4.09 1.91
N ALA A 200 -13.97 3.73 2.65
CA ALA A 200 -14.05 3.64 4.10
C ALA A 200 -14.39 5.02 4.70
N CYS A 201 -13.62 6.07 4.40
CA CYS A 201 -13.88 7.42 4.94
C CYS A 201 -15.32 7.90 4.71
N SER A 202 -15.89 7.61 3.54
CA SER A 202 -17.24 8.05 3.16
C SER A 202 -18.35 7.54 4.09
N VAL A 203 -18.20 6.32 4.65
CA VAL A 203 -19.25 5.68 5.47
C VAL A 203 -18.94 5.73 6.98
N ALA A 204 -17.84 6.36 7.38
CA ALA A 204 -17.31 6.28 8.73
C ALA A 204 -18.25 6.82 9.82
N ALA A 205 -19.13 7.77 9.50
CA ALA A 205 -20.00 8.39 10.50
C ALA A 205 -21.00 7.39 11.09
N ILE A 206 -21.44 6.40 10.31
CA ILE A 206 -22.41 5.39 10.77
C ILE A 206 -21.80 4.51 11.87
N PRO A 207 -20.64 3.84 11.67
CA PRO A 207 -20.01 3.08 12.75
C PRO A 207 -19.58 3.94 13.94
N LEU A 208 -19.11 5.17 13.71
CA LEU A 208 -18.72 6.07 14.81
C LEU A 208 -19.91 6.47 15.68
N SER A 209 -21.11 6.55 15.12
CA SER A 209 -22.34 6.82 15.87
C SER A 209 -22.64 5.77 16.95
N THR A 210 -22.11 4.56 16.83
CA THR A 210 -22.36 3.47 17.78
C THR A 210 -21.33 3.38 18.90
N MET A 211 -20.22 4.15 18.82
CA MET A 211 -19.10 4.04 19.78
C MET A 211 -19.46 4.45 21.21
N ALA A 212 -20.34 5.43 21.36
CA ALA A 212 -20.67 6.01 22.67
C ALA A 212 -21.52 5.08 23.56
N ASN A 213 -22.20 4.10 22.97
CA ASN A 213 -23.02 3.13 23.72
C ASN A 213 -22.20 1.88 24.04
N LYS A 214 -22.22 1.43 25.30
CA LYS A 214 -21.49 0.25 25.79
C LYS A 214 -21.80 -1.04 25.02
N GLU A 215 -23.05 -1.27 24.64
CA GLU A 215 -23.46 -2.52 23.98
C GLU A 215 -23.08 -2.56 22.50
N TRP A 216 -23.04 -1.40 21.84
CA TRP A 216 -22.78 -1.28 20.40
C TRP A 216 -21.40 -0.68 20.10
N SER A 217 -20.62 -0.37 21.14
CA SER A 217 -19.28 0.23 21.05
C SER A 217 -18.31 -0.62 20.23
N GLN A 218 -18.51 -1.95 20.25
CA GLN A 218 -17.68 -2.89 19.50
C GLN A 218 -17.70 -2.61 17.99
N VAL A 219 -18.85 -2.21 17.43
CA VAL A 219 -18.99 -1.92 15.99
C VAL A 219 -18.09 -0.76 15.59
N GLY A 220 -18.22 0.40 16.26
CA GLY A 220 -17.39 1.56 15.98
C GLY A 220 -15.91 1.35 16.34
N THR A 221 -15.60 0.63 17.43
CA THR A 221 -14.20 0.31 17.79
C THR A 221 -13.54 -0.59 16.76
N ASN A 222 -14.22 -1.63 16.27
CA ASN A 222 -13.71 -2.48 15.19
C ASN A 222 -13.54 -1.69 13.89
N TYR A 223 -14.43 -0.75 13.62
CA TYR A 223 -14.32 0.12 12.46
C TYR A 223 -13.09 1.04 12.52
N ILE A 224 -12.81 1.66 13.67
CA ILE A 224 -11.55 2.42 13.88
C ILE A 224 -10.33 1.52 13.68
N ARG A 225 -10.35 0.28 14.19
CA ARG A 225 -9.26 -0.68 13.95
C ARG A 225 -9.09 -0.98 12.46
N SER A 226 -10.19 -1.09 11.71
CA SER A 226 -10.18 -1.31 10.26
C SER A 226 -9.60 -0.10 9.52
N LEU A 227 -9.97 1.13 9.89
CA LEU A 227 -9.38 2.35 9.34
C LEU A 227 -7.88 2.44 9.63
N ALA A 228 -7.48 2.17 10.87
CA ALA A 228 -6.08 2.12 11.25
C ALA A 228 -5.31 1.02 10.51
N ALA A 229 -5.95 -0.12 10.21
CA ALA A 229 -5.37 -1.16 9.36
C ALA A 229 -5.15 -0.69 7.91
N LEU A 230 -6.09 0.06 7.31
CA LEU A 230 -5.91 0.65 5.98
C LEU A 230 -4.75 1.66 5.94
N GLY A 231 -4.58 2.43 7.01
CA GLY A 231 -3.41 3.28 7.20
C GLY A 231 -2.12 2.45 7.26
N LEU A 232 -2.08 1.47 8.18
CA LEU A 232 -0.93 0.59 8.40
C LEU A 232 -0.56 -0.26 7.17
N GLN A 233 -1.51 -0.54 6.27
CA GLN A 233 -1.23 -1.21 5.00
C GLN A 233 -0.12 -0.49 4.21
N GLY A 234 -0.10 0.85 4.22
CA GLY A 234 0.96 1.63 3.55
C GLY A 234 2.35 1.27 4.08
N PHE A 235 2.48 1.09 5.40
CA PHE A 235 3.73 0.66 6.02
C PHE A 235 4.16 -0.73 5.55
N PHE A 236 3.25 -1.70 5.46
CA PHE A 236 3.58 -3.04 4.95
C PHE A 236 3.99 -3.04 3.48
N ILE A 237 3.38 -2.17 2.66
CA ILE A 237 3.81 -1.97 1.28
C ILE A 237 5.27 -1.47 1.25
N MET A 238 5.61 -0.48 2.09
CA MET A 238 6.98 0.02 2.18
C MET A 238 7.96 -1.09 2.57
N VAL A 239 7.64 -1.89 3.59
CA VAL A 239 8.48 -3.04 3.99
C VAL A 239 8.66 -4.03 2.84
N ALA A 240 7.60 -4.37 2.09
CA ALA A 240 7.69 -5.26 0.94
C ALA A 240 8.60 -4.72 -0.16
N VAL A 241 8.53 -3.41 -0.44
CA VAL A 241 9.41 -2.73 -1.40
C VAL A 241 10.86 -2.72 -0.92
N GLY A 242 11.10 -2.47 0.37
CA GLY A 242 12.44 -2.53 0.96
C GLY A 242 13.08 -3.92 0.84
N ILE A 243 12.31 -4.98 1.16
CA ILE A 243 12.77 -6.38 0.98
C ILE A 243 13.10 -6.64 -0.49
N TYR A 244 12.25 -6.21 -1.42
CA TYR A 244 12.48 -6.35 -2.85
C TYR A 244 13.76 -5.65 -3.31
N ALA A 245 14.01 -4.41 -2.87
CA ALA A 245 15.20 -3.67 -3.24
C ALA A 245 16.50 -4.34 -2.75
N VAL A 246 16.50 -4.87 -1.53
CA VAL A 246 17.64 -5.65 -1.00
C VAL A 246 17.85 -6.95 -1.77
N LEU A 247 16.77 -7.65 -2.12
CA LEU A 247 16.84 -8.88 -2.92
C LEU A 247 17.43 -8.64 -4.32
N VAL A 248 17.00 -7.59 -5.02
CA VAL A 248 17.56 -7.25 -6.34
C VAL A 248 19.04 -6.89 -6.24
N ASN A 249 19.43 -6.10 -5.23
CA ASN A 249 20.85 -5.77 -4.99
C ASN A 249 21.72 -7.00 -4.70
N SER A 250 21.15 -8.08 -4.11
CA SER A 250 21.93 -9.30 -3.84
C SER A 250 22.24 -10.13 -5.10
N ILE A 251 21.46 -9.97 -6.18
CA ILE A 251 21.62 -10.74 -7.43
C ILE A 251 22.85 -10.28 -8.22
N THR A 252 23.20 -9.00 -8.14
CA THR A 252 24.24 -8.38 -8.97
C THR A 252 25.65 -8.92 -8.71
N VAL A 253 25.80 -9.84 -7.75
CA VAL A 253 27.05 -10.51 -7.34
C VAL A 253 27.19 -11.94 -7.90
N THR A 254 26.27 -12.42 -8.75
CA THR A 254 26.28 -13.83 -9.22
C THR A 254 26.85 -14.01 -10.64
N ASP A 255 27.73 -15.01 -10.82
CA ASP A 255 28.41 -15.35 -12.09
C ASP A 255 27.48 -15.87 -13.22
N ASN A 256 26.23 -16.22 -12.91
CA ASN A 256 25.28 -16.83 -13.84
C ASN A 256 24.18 -15.83 -14.27
N ILE A 257 24.40 -15.16 -15.40
CA ILE A 257 23.50 -14.11 -15.91
C ILE A 257 22.08 -14.61 -16.20
N HIS A 258 21.92 -15.83 -16.71
CA HIS A 258 20.61 -16.45 -16.89
C HIS A 258 19.82 -16.50 -15.56
N LEU A 259 20.47 -16.99 -14.50
CA LEU A 259 19.84 -17.06 -13.18
C LEU A 259 19.61 -15.67 -12.61
N SER A 260 20.51 -14.71 -12.86
CA SER A 260 20.35 -13.33 -12.40
C SER A 260 19.13 -12.66 -13.03
N VAL A 261 18.98 -12.75 -14.36
CA VAL A 261 17.86 -12.16 -15.10
C VAL A 261 16.52 -12.78 -14.71
N LEU A 262 16.47 -14.12 -14.60
CA LEU A 262 15.26 -14.83 -14.15
C LEU A 262 14.90 -14.53 -12.69
N SER A 263 15.91 -14.39 -11.81
CA SER A 263 15.71 -14.06 -10.39
C SER A 263 15.10 -12.68 -10.22
N ILE A 264 15.55 -11.67 -10.99
CA ILE A 264 14.97 -10.30 -10.95
C ILE A 264 13.49 -10.34 -11.32
N MET A 265 13.12 -11.08 -12.38
CA MET A 265 11.72 -11.31 -12.75
C MET A 265 10.93 -11.96 -11.61
N THR A 266 11.47 -13.03 -11.03
CA THR A 266 10.84 -13.78 -9.94
C THR A 266 10.59 -12.91 -8.71
N TYR A 267 11.57 -12.10 -8.30
CA TYR A 267 11.43 -11.18 -7.17
C TYR A 267 10.37 -10.11 -7.41
N THR A 268 10.21 -9.66 -8.66
CA THR A 268 9.19 -8.68 -9.01
C THR A 268 7.79 -9.29 -8.97
N VAL A 269 7.63 -10.55 -9.37
CA VAL A 269 6.38 -11.30 -9.20
C VAL A 269 6.06 -11.50 -7.72
N ILE A 270 7.07 -11.84 -6.90
CA ILE A 270 6.90 -11.98 -5.45
C ILE A 270 6.48 -10.65 -4.82
N LEU A 271 7.07 -9.53 -5.23
CA LEU A 271 6.65 -8.20 -4.79
C LEU A 271 5.16 -7.98 -5.11
N CYS A 272 4.73 -8.24 -6.34
CA CYS A 272 3.33 -8.10 -6.73
C CYS A 272 2.40 -8.92 -5.82
N PHE A 273 2.75 -10.18 -5.55
CA PHE A 273 1.97 -11.03 -4.65
C PHE A 273 1.94 -10.51 -3.21
N ALA A 274 3.08 -10.03 -2.71
CA ALA A 274 3.18 -9.44 -1.38
C ALA A 274 2.28 -8.20 -1.25
N LEU A 275 2.29 -7.31 -2.25
CA LEU A 275 1.46 -6.10 -2.30
C LEU A 275 -0.03 -6.44 -2.20
N VAL A 276 -0.51 -7.44 -2.95
CA VAL A 276 -1.92 -7.91 -2.88
C VAL A 276 -2.31 -8.36 -1.48
N LYS A 277 -1.39 -8.99 -0.73
CA LYS A 277 -1.69 -9.53 0.60
C LYS A 277 -1.60 -8.51 1.74
N THR A 278 -0.96 -7.35 1.52
CA THR A 278 -0.74 -6.33 2.56
C THR A 278 -2.02 -5.91 3.28
N SER A 279 -3.15 -5.76 2.57
CA SER A 279 -4.43 -5.36 3.16
C SER A 279 -4.97 -6.41 4.15
N SER A 280 -4.96 -7.68 3.76
CA SER A 280 -5.39 -8.79 4.62
C SER A 280 -4.50 -8.94 5.85
N LEU A 281 -3.19 -8.72 5.69
CA LEU A 281 -2.23 -8.77 6.78
C LEU A 281 -2.45 -7.62 7.75
N ALA A 282 -2.65 -6.40 7.26
CA ALA A 282 -2.93 -5.24 8.11
C ALA A 282 -4.22 -5.41 8.93
N LYS A 283 -5.29 -5.91 8.31
CA LYS A 283 -6.56 -6.22 8.98
C LYS A 283 -6.38 -7.29 10.06
N SER A 284 -5.63 -8.35 9.75
CA SER A 284 -5.31 -9.42 10.70
C SER A 284 -4.49 -8.93 11.91
N VAL A 285 -3.50 -8.06 11.69
CA VAL A 285 -2.65 -7.52 12.77
C VAL A 285 -3.46 -6.64 13.72
N MET A 286 -4.37 -5.83 13.18
CA MET A 286 -5.22 -4.94 13.98
C MET A 286 -6.46 -5.65 14.58
N ASN A 287 -6.62 -6.95 14.32
CA ASN A 287 -7.82 -7.72 14.68
C ASN A 287 -9.11 -7.00 14.21
N ALA A 288 -9.04 -6.44 13.00
CA ALA A 288 -10.14 -5.81 12.31
C ALA A 288 -10.80 -6.89 11.44
N HIS A 289 -11.93 -7.41 11.92
CA HIS A 289 -12.79 -8.34 11.20
C HIS A 289 -13.92 -7.60 10.49
#